data_AF-A0A318CTG8-F1
#
_entry.id   AF-A0A318CTG8-F1
#
_cell.length_a   1.000
_cell.length_b   1.000
_cell.length_c   1.000
_cell.angle_alpha   90.00
_cell.angle_beta   90.00
_cell.angle_gamma   90.00
#
_symmetry.space_group_name_H-M   'P 1'
#
loop_
_entity.id
_entity.type
_entity.pdbx_description
1 polymer ?
#
loop_
_entity_poly.entity_id
_entity_poly.type
_entity_poly.pdbx_seq_one_letter_code
_entity_poly.pdbx_strand_id
1 'polypeptide(L)'
;MKQIRSKKQPCRICRKWFKPDPRLGDRQKTCGADECKRQWHIKKCAEWNKKNQQYFREIYLAGKLSGLKPTESKPFTLSAPKLVSSDLPDLSKPVLAPKPRLNLGLPRPEVQEVIGAQSLVIIEYIAQVILRRFQEVIPAQLSEIIRDQAQLPPTVFSRGDRQNQGP
;
A
#
# COMPACT_ATOMS: atom_id res chain seq x y z
N MET A 1 -39.28 18.23 -15.03
CA MET A 1 -38.01 18.20 -14.27
C MET A 1 -38.04 19.28 -13.19
N LYS A 2 -38.08 18.92 -11.89
CA LYS A 2 -38.10 19.92 -10.81
C LYS A 2 -36.73 20.58 -10.69
N GLN A 3 -36.61 21.86 -11.05
CA GLN A 3 -35.43 22.67 -10.78
C GLN A 3 -35.24 22.81 -9.27
N ILE A 4 -34.26 22.10 -8.71
CA ILE A 4 -33.81 22.33 -7.34
C ILE A 4 -33.06 23.68 -7.37
N ARG A 5 -33.63 24.71 -6.74
CA ARG A 5 -32.94 25.98 -6.53
C ARG A 5 -31.74 25.69 -5.63
N SER A 6 -30.54 25.60 -6.23
CA SER A 6 -29.30 25.37 -5.49
C SER A 6 -29.06 26.55 -4.54
N LYS A 7 -29.22 26.30 -3.23
CA LYS A 7 -28.89 27.27 -2.19
C LYS A 7 -27.39 27.59 -2.26
N LYS A 8 -27.01 28.83 -1.96
CA LYS A 8 -25.59 29.19 -1.85
C LYS A 8 -24.95 28.33 -0.75
N GLN A 9 -23.73 27.85 -0.98
CA GLN A 9 -22.95 27.12 0.01
C GLN A 9 -21.49 27.56 0.00
N PRO A 10 -20.76 27.45 1.12
CA PRO A 10 -19.33 27.76 1.18
C PRO A 10 -18.49 26.65 0.54
N CYS A 11 -17.42 27.05 -0.15
CA CYS A 11 -16.42 26.12 -0.68
C CYS A 11 -15.68 25.39 0.45
N ARG A 12 -15.51 24.08 0.36
CA ARG A 12 -14.78 23.29 1.38
C ARG A 12 -13.27 23.55 1.46
N ILE A 13 -12.72 24.28 0.49
CA ILE A 13 -11.30 24.63 0.42
C ILE A 13 -11.11 26.10 0.81
N CYS A 14 -11.54 27.04 -0.04
CA CYS A 14 -11.33 28.48 0.17
C CYS A 14 -12.44 29.18 0.98
N ARG A 15 -13.50 28.46 1.40
CA ARG A 15 -14.64 28.96 2.20
C ARG A 15 -15.47 30.09 1.59
N LYS A 16 -15.14 30.57 0.39
CA LYS A 16 -15.96 31.53 -0.37
C LYS A 16 -17.35 30.94 -0.65
N TRP A 17 -18.38 31.75 -0.45
CA TRP A 17 -19.75 31.40 -0.80
C TRP A 17 -19.91 31.37 -2.32
N PHE A 18 -20.49 30.28 -2.83
CA PHE A 18 -20.76 30.12 -4.26
C PHE A 18 -22.14 29.51 -4.49
N LYS A 19 -22.67 29.66 -5.71
CA LYS A 19 -23.90 29.01 -6.14
C LYS A 19 -23.54 27.73 -6.92
N PRO A 20 -23.94 26.54 -6.45
CA PRO A 20 -23.66 25.29 -7.15
C PRO A 20 -24.37 25.22 -8.50
N ASP A 21 -23.72 24.53 -9.45
CA ASP A 21 -24.33 24.21 -10.74
C ASP A 21 -25.64 23.42 -10.50
N PRO A 22 -26.78 23.84 -11.08
CA PRO A 22 -28.06 23.12 -10.97
C PRO A 22 -27.98 21.63 -11.30
N ARG A 23 -27.05 21.20 -12.17
CA ARG A 23 -26.86 19.79 -12.53
C ARG A 23 -26.25 18.97 -11.39
N LEU A 24 -25.34 19.58 -10.63
CA LEU A 24 -24.60 18.93 -9.54
C LEU A 24 -25.26 19.16 -8.18
N GLY A 25 -25.92 20.32 -8.00
CA GLY A 25 -26.57 20.73 -6.77
C GLY A 25 -25.65 20.57 -5.56
N ASP A 26 -26.13 19.86 -4.55
CA ASP A 26 -25.41 19.65 -3.30
C ASP A 26 -24.20 18.72 -3.44
N ARG A 27 -24.01 18.05 -4.58
CA ARG A 27 -22.83 17.19 -4.84
C ARG A 27 -21.58 18.03 -5.06
N GLN A 28 -21.70 19.24 -5.62
CA GLN A 28 -20.57 20.13 -5.80
C GLN A 28 -20.11 20.65 -4.44
N LYS A 29 -18.88 20.30 -4.03
CA LYS A 29 -18.32 20.69 -2.72
C LYS A 29 -17.34 21.87 -2.77
N THR A 30 -16.97 22.30 -3.97
CA THR A 30 -15.96 23.33 -4.22
C THR A 30 -16.52 24.42 -5.13
N CYS A 31 -16.03 25.66 -5.00
CA CYS A 31 -16.49 26.82 -5.75
C CYS A 31 -16.31 26.74 -7.28
N GLY A 32 -15.55 25.77 -7.79
CA GLY A 32 -15.32 25.60 -9.22
C GLY A 32 -13.95 26.09 -9.68
N ALA A 33 -13.22 26.84 -8.86
CA ALA A 33 -11.81 27.17 -9.12
C ALA A 33 -10.95 25.90 -9.18
N ASP A 34 -10.02 25.84 -10.14
CA ASP A 34 -9.25 24.61 -10.41
C ASP A 34 -8.33 24.22 -9.25
N GLU A 35 -7.77 25.19 -8.54
CA GLU A 35 -7.01 24.95 -7.31
C GLU A 35 -7.87 24.24 -6.26
N CYS A 36 -9.10 24.73 -6.03
CA CYS A 36 -10.02 24.14 -5.07
C CYS A 36 -10.45 22.73 -5.50
N LYS A 37 -10.69 22.50 -6.80
CA LYS A 37 -11.01 21.18 -7.34
C LYS A 37 -9.85 20.21 -7.13
N ARG A 38 -8.62 20.62 -7.46
CA ARG A 38 -7.40 19.80 -7.30
C ARG A 38 -7.16 19.41 -5.84
N GLN A 39 -7.21 20.38 -4.91
CA GLN A 39 -7.03 20.09 -3.49
C GLN A 39 -8.12 19.16 -2.94
N TRP A 40 -9.36 19.37 -3.36
CA TRP A 40 -10.46 18.48 -2.99
C TRP A 40 -10.29 17.06 -3.57
N HIS A 41 -9.86 16.96 -4.83
CA HIS A 41 -9.54 15.69 -5.49
C HIS A 41 -8.41 14.95 -4.76
N ILE A 42 -7.29 15.62 -4.47
CA ILE A 42 -6.16 15.04 -3.71
C ILE A 42 -6.66 14.50 -2.36
N LYS A 43 -7.43 15.30 -1.62
CA LYS A 43 -7.99 14.87 -0.32
C LYS A 43 -8.91 13.66 -0.47
N LYS A 44 -9.77 13.64 -1.48
CA LYS A 44 -10.70 12.53 -1.72
C LYS A 44 -10.01 11.28 -2.24
N CYS A 45 -9.01 11.40 -3.10
CA CYS A 45 -8.15 10.31 -3.52
C CYS A 45 -7.38 9.73 -2.34
N ALA A 46 -6.81 10.56 -1.46
CA ALA A 46 -6.13 10.08 -0.26
C ALA A 46 -7.08 9.32 0.68
N GLU A 47 -8.29 9.84 0.90
CA GLU A 47 -9.32 9.17 1.70
C GLU A 47 -9.75 7.84 1.07
N TRP A 48 -9.97 7.82 -0.24
CA TRP A 48 -10.33 6.61 -0.98
C TRP A 48 -9.19 5.59 -0.96
N ASN A 49 -7.95 6.01 -1.17
CA ASN A 49 -6.76 5.15 -1.13
C ASN A 49 -6.57 4.52 0.27
N LYS A 50 -6.83 5.28 1.33
CA LYS A 50 -6.76 4.77 2.71
C LYS A 50 -7.85 3.72 2.98
N LYS A 51 -9.06 3.92 2.46
CA LYS A 51 -10.18 2.97 2.62
C LYS A 51 -10.06 1.72 1.75
N ASN A 52 -9.45 1.86 0.56
CA ASN A 52 -9.37 0.80 -0.44
C ASN A 52 -7.94 0.25 -0.58
N GLN A 53 -7.18 0.18 0.52
CA GLN A 53 -5.82 -0.35 0.46
C GLN A 53 -5.78 -1.78 -0.10
N GLN A 54 -6.78 -2.60 0.23
CA GLN A 54 -6.87 -3.98 -0.23
C GLN A 54 -7.03 -4.08 -1.76
N TYR A 55 -7.87 -3.23 -2.35
CA TYR A 55 -8.06 -3.15 -3.81
C TYR A 55 -6.72 -2.99 -4.55
N PHE A 56 -5.84 -2.10 -4.07
CA PHE A 56 -4.52 -1.91 -4.67
C PHE A 56 -3.57 -3.09 -4.46
N ARG A 57 -3.65 -3.75 -3.29
CA ARG A 57 -2.85 -4.94 -2.99
C ARG A 57 -3.21 -6.09 -3.94
N GLU A 58 -4.49 -6.30 -4.16
CA GLU A 58 -5.02 -7.33 -5.07
C GLU A 58 -4.59 -7.05 -6.51
N ILE A 59 -4.78 -5.83 -7.01
CA ILE A 59 -4.35 -5.45 -8.36
C ILE A 59 -2.85 -5.61 -8.55
N TYR A 60 -2.05 -5.17 -7.58
CA TYR A 60 -0.60 -5.30 -7.64
C TYR A 60 -0.15 -6.76 -7.70
N LEU A 61 -0.72 -7.62 -6.84
CA LEU A 61 -0.37 -9.03 -6.80
C LEU A 61 -0.82 -9.76 -8.07
N ALA A 62 -2.04 -9.50 -8.53
CA ALA A 62 -2.57 -10.07 -9.77
C ALA A 62 -1.69 -9.72 -10.98
N GLY A 63 -1.27 -8.46 -11.11
CA GLY A 63 -0.37 -8.02 -12.18
C GLY A 63 1.01 -8.70 -12.14
N LYS A 64 1.57 -8.89 -10.95
CA LYS A 64 2.83 -9.64 -10.80
C LYS A 64 2.69 -11.11 -11.19
N LEU A 65 1.59 -11.74 -10.81
CA LEU A 65 1.34 -13.14 -11.16
C LEU A 65 1.06 -13.32 -12.66
N SER A 66 0.34 -12.39 -13.29
CA SER A 66 0.07 -12.45 -14.74
C SER A 66 1.34 -12.33 -15.58
N GLY A 67 2.34 -11.56 -15.14
CA GLY A 67 3.63 -11.44 -15.84
C GLY A 67 4.52 -12.67 -15.75
N LEU A 68 4.18 -13.63 -14.87
CA LEU A 68 4.93 -14.87 -14.64
C LEU A 68 4.22 -16.12 -15.16
N LYS A 69 2.98 -16.00 -15.64
CA LYS A 69 2.36 -17.10 -16.39
C LYS A 69 3.14 -17.25 -17.71
N PRO A 70 3.74 -18.42 -17.98
CA PRO A 70 4.16 -18.73 -19.34
C PRO A 70 2.92 -18.58 -20.23
N THR A 71 3.12 -18.04 -21.42
CA THR A 71 2.07 -17.94 -22.44
C THR A 71 1.49 -19.33 -22.72
N GLU A 72 0.41 -19.69 -22.04
CA GLU A 72 -0.49 -20.71 -22.52
C GLU A 72 -1.10 -20.14 -23.80
N SER A 73 -0.70 -20.76 -24.91
CA SER A 73 -1.19 -20.52 -26.25
C SER A 73 -2.72 -20.51 -26.26
N LYS A 74 -3.31 -19.37 -26.62
CA LYS A 74 -4.70 -19.31 -27.07
C LYS A 74 -4.87 -20.24 -28.28
N PRO A 75 -5.91 -21.09 -28.35
CA PRO A 75 -6.27 -21.75 -29.59
C PRO A 75 -6.59 -20.70 -30.64
N PHE A 76 -5.91 -20.82 -31.75
CA PHE A 76 -6.09 -20.10 -32.99
C PHE A 76 -7.49 -20.37 -33.54
N THR A 77 -8.36 -19.37 -33.59
CA THR A 77 -9.46 -19.35 -34.57
C THR A 77 -9.42 -18.04 -35.33
N LEU A 78 -9.26 -18.19 -36.64
CA LEU A 78 -9.05 -17.17 -37.67
C LEU A 78 -10.17 -16.15 -37.71
N SER A 79 -9.82 -14.86 -37.72
CA SER A 79 -10.51 -13.78 -38.43
C SER A 79 -9.65 -12.51 -38.40
N ALA A 80 -8.89 -12.28 -39.47
CA ALA A 80 -8.35 -10.96 -39.86
C ALA A 80 -9.05 -10.54 -41.17
N PRO A 81 -9.15 -9.24 -41.50
CA PRO A 81 -7.99 -8.46 -41.98
C PRO A 81 -7.88 -7.09 -41.26
N LYS A 82 -6.72 -6.69 -40.73
CA LYS A 82 -5.49 -6.18 -41.39
C LYS A 82 -5.65 -4.77 -41.98
N LEU A 83 -5.15 -3.77 -41.25
CA LEU A 83 -4.48 -2.60 -41.83
C LEU A 83 -3.35 -2.16 -40.89
N VAL A 84 -2.18 -2.07 -41.50
CA VAL A 84 -0.83 -2.00 -40.94
C VAL A 84 -0.46 -0.55 -40.68
N SER A 85 0.22 -0.27 -39.57
CA SER A 85 1.37 0.63 -39.57
C SER A 85 2.40 0.14 -38.55
N SER A 86 3.62 0.08 -39.06
CA SER A 86 4.91 -0.26 -38.49
C SER A 86 5.23 0.46 -37.18
N ASP A 87 5.55 -0.32 -36.15
CA ASP A 87 6.63 -0.06 -35.18
C ASP A 87 6.93 -1.39 -34.49
N LEU A 88 8.07 -2.01 -34.84
CA LEU A 88 8.58 -3.23 -34.22
C LEU A 88 9.39 -2.86 -32.95
N PRO A 89 9.02 -3.34 -31.75
CA PRO A 89 9.97 -3.46 -30.66
C PRO A 89 10.62 -4.85 -30.70
N ASP A 90 11.93 -4.83 -30.91
CA ASP A 90 12.91 -5.90 -30.81
C ASP A 90 12.62 -6.94 -29.70
N LEU A 91 12.40 -8.19 -30.14
CA LEU A 91 12.30 -9.40 -29.31
C LEU A 91 13.70 -9.79 -28.79
N SER A 92 14.20 -9.09 -27.76
CA SER A 92 15.44 -9.53 -27.10
C SER A 92 15.66 -8.94 -25.70
N LYS A 93 14.59 -8.66 -24.96
CA LYS A 93 14.71 -8.39 -23.52
C LYS A 93 14.10 -9.55 -22.74
N PRO A 94 14.87 -10.33 -21.95
CA PRO A 94 14.27 -11.20 -20.97
C PRO A 94 13.39 -10.31 -20.09
N VAL A 95 12.13 -10.69 -19.93
CA VAL A 95 11.21 -10.08 -18.96
C VAL A 95 11.92 -10.22 -17.61
N LEU A 96 12.63 -9.17 -17.24
CA LEU A 96 13.49 -9.18 -16.06
C LEU A 96 12.54 -9.38 -14.89
N ALA A 97 12.59 -10.56 -14.30
CA ALA A 97 11.81 -10.89 -13.11
C ALA A 97 11.93 -9.71 -12.15
N PRO A 98 10.81 -9.15 -11.66
CA PRO A 98 10.83 -7.92 -10.90
C PRO A 98 11.79 -8.11 -9.72
N LYS A 99 12.81 -7.24 -9.64
CA LYS A 99 13.83 -7.32 -8.58
C LYS A 99 13.12 -7.43 -7.22
N PRO A 100 13.54 -8.38 -6.38
CA PRO A 100 12.94 -8.53 -5.06
C PRO A 100 13.22 -7.26 -4.24
N ARG A 101 12.28 -6.92 -3.37
CA ARG A 101 12.52 -5.85 -2.38
C ARG A 101 13.16 -6.39 -1.10
N LEU A 102 13.10 -7.70 -0.91
CA LEU A 102 13.75 -8.40 0.21
C LEU A 102 14.81 -9.36 -0.33
N ASN A 103 16.07 -9.09 0.01
CA ASN A 103 17.16 -10.01 -0.25
C ASN A 103 17.13 -11.11 0.81
N LEU A 104 16.29 -12.13 0.59
CA LEU A 104 16.18 -13.29 1.48
C LEU A 104 17.41 -14.23 1.40
N GLY A 105 18.45 -13.91 0.62
CA GLY A 105 19.65 -14.74 0.47
C GLY A 105 19.42 -16.13 -0.14
N LEU A 106 18.22 -16.39 -0.67
CA LEU A 106 17.81 -17.70 -1.18
C LEU A 106 18.45 -18.00 -2.54
N PRO A 107 18.98 -19.21 -2.76
CA PRO A 107 19.41 -19.70 -4.08
C PRO A 107 18.17 -19.85 -4.97
N ARG A 108 17.94 -18.86 -5.83
CA ARG A 108 16.70 -18.68 -6.59
C ARG A 108 16.43 -19.71 -7.68
N PRO A 109 17.42 -20.11 -8.52
CA PRO A 109 17.12 -20.99 -9.65
C PRO A 109 16.61 -22.36 -9.16
N GLU A 110 17.21 -22.89 -8.10
CA GLU A 110 16.86 -24.19 -7.51
C GLU A 110 15.51 -24.14 -6.78
N VAL A 111 15.25 -23.06 -6.04
CA VAL A 111 13.97 -22.92 -5.32
C VAL A 111 12.81 -22.62 -6.27
N GLN A 112 13.06 -21.90 -7.37
CA GLN A 112 12.06 -21.66 -8.41
C GLN A 112 11.67 -22.95 -9.15
N GLU A 113 12.61 -23.88 -9.31
CA GLU A 113 12.38 -25.19 -9.93
C GLU A 113 11.43 -26.06 -9.09
N VAL A 114 11.61 -26.07 -7.76
CA VAL A 114 10.82 -26.92 -6.85
C VAL A 114 9.47 -26.29 -6.47
N ILE A 115 9.42 -24.98 -6.25
CA ILE A 115 8.25 -24.29 -5.66
C ILE A 115 7.44 -23.51 -6.71
N GLY A 116 8.07 -23.15 -7.85
CA GLY A 116 7.47 -22.34 -8.90
C GLY A 116 7.57 -20.83 -8.66
N ALA A 117 7.69 -20.06 -9.75
CA ALA A 117 7.89 -18.61 -9.72
C ALA A 117 6.74 -17.84 -9.05
N GLN A 118 5.50 -18.30 -9.25
CA GLN A 118 4.31 -17.67 -8.66
C GLN A 118 4.31 -17.77 -7.14
N SER A 119 4.59 -18.96 -6.62
CA SER A 119 4.68 -19.24 -5.18
C SER A 119 5.75 -18.39 -4.52
N LEU A 120 6.92 -18.23 -5.15
CA LEU A 120 7.99 -17.35 -4.65
C LEU A 120 7.55 -15.88 -4.53
N VAL A 121 6.80 -15.37 -5.50
CA VAL A 121 6.27 -14.00 -5.44
C VAL A 121 5.23 -13.84 -4.32
N ILE A 122 4.38 -14.84 -4.11
CA ILE A 122 3.39 -14.82 -3.03
C ILE A 122 4.10 -14.83 -1.67
N ILE A 123 5.08 -15.72 -1.48
CA ILE A 123 5.87 -15.80 -0.24
C ILE A 123 6.60 -14.49 0.03
N GLU A 124 7.28 -13.91 -0.98
CA GLU A 124 7.97 -12.63 -0.81
C GLU A 124 6.98 -11.51 -0.43
N TYR A 125 5.80 -11.49 -1.06
CA TYR A 125 4.77 -10.51 -0.76
C TYR A 125 4.26 -10.63 0.69
N ILE A 126 3.96 -11.85 1.14
CA ILE A 126 3.52 -12.12 2.52
C ILE A 126 4.60 -11.70 3.51
N ALA A 127 5.87 -12.06 3.27
CA ALA A 127 7.00 -11.68 4.12
C ALA A 127 7.10 -10.15 4.25
N GLN A 128 6.94 -9.39 3.16
CA GLN A 128 6.94 -7.93 3.20
C GLN A 128 5.79 -7.36 4.05
N VAL A 129 4.59 -7.93 3.91
CA VAL A 129 3.42 -7.49 4.70
C VAL A 129 3.66 -7.75 6.19
N ILE A 130 4.14 -8.94 6.53
CA ILE A 130 4.44 -9.33 7.91
C ILE A 130 5.51 -8.43 8.53
N LEU A 131 6.65 -8.24 7.84
CA LEU A 131 7.73 -7.37 8.32
C LEU A 131 7.27 -5.93 8.54
N ARG A 132 6.43 -5.38 7.64
CA ARG A 132 5.87 -4.04 7.82
C ARG A 132 4.97 -3.96 9.07
N ARG A 133 4.15 -4.97 9.33
CA ARG A 133 3.31 -5.01 10.55
C ARG A 133 4.14 -5.10 11.81
N PHE A 134 5.20 -5.90 11.80
CA PHE A 134 6.11 -5.98 12.94
C PHE A 134 6.83 -4.66 13.21
N GLN A 135 7.26 -3.94 12.17
CA GLN A 135 7.85 -2.61 12.32
C GLN A 135 6.88 -1.57 12.91
N GLU A 136 5.56 -1.74 12.74
CA GLU A 136 4.55 -0.86 13.35
C GLU A 136 4.36 -1.17 14.85
N VAL A 137 4.50 -2.43 15.26
CA VAL A 137 4.15 -2.91 16.61
C VAL A 137 5.37 -2.97 17.56
N ILE A 138 6.52 -3.46 17.08
CA ILE A 138 7.72 -3.68 17.91
C ILE A 138 8.21 -2.37 18.57
N PRO A 139 8.29 -1.21 17.88
CA PRO A 139 8.75 0.02 18.51
C PRO A 139 7.82 0.50 19.64
N ALA A 140 6.51 0.32 19.47
CA ALA A 140 5.53 0.67 20.50
C ALA A 140 5.74 -0.19 21.76
N GLN A 141 5.87 -1.51 21.58
CA GLN A 141 6.09 -2.46 22.67
C GLN A 141 7.44 -2.24 23.38
N LEU A 142 8.52 -1.99 22.63
CA LEU A 142 9.83 -1.67 23.24
C LEU A 142 9.78 -0.37 24.06
N SER A 143 9.05 0.64 23.58
CA SER A 143 8.91 1.90 24.32
C SER A 143 8.13 1.74 25.64
N GLU A 144 7.18 0.80 25.68
CA GLU A 144 6.45 0.43 26.89
C GLU A 144 7.37 -0.34 27.85
N ILE A 145 8.08 -1.37 27.37
CA ILE A 145 9.02 -2.15 28.19
C ILE A 145 10.13 -1.28 28.80
N ILE A 146 10.72 -0.36 28.04
CA ILE A 146 11.74 0.57 28.55
C ILE A 146 11.15 1.50 29.62
N ARG A 147 9.91 1.95 29.44
CA ARG A 147 9.22 2.81 30.42
C ARG A 147 8.92 2.06 31.71
N ASP A 148 8.49 0.81 31.62
CA ASP A 148 8.22 -0.04 32.78
C ASP A 148 9.50 -0.36 33.54
N GLN A 149 10.61 -0.63 32.83
CA GLN A 149 11.92 -0.82 33.48
C GLN A 149 12.45 0.45 34.15
N ALA A 150 12.21 1.64 33.58
CA ALA A 150 12.58 2.91 34.20
C ALA A 150 11.76 3.25 35.46
N GLN A 151 10.58 2.62 35.64
CA GLN A 151 9.72 2.79 36.82
C GLN A 151 9.98 1.75 37.91
N LEU A 152 10.84 0.76 37.67
CA LEU A 152 11.21 -0.19 38.72
C LEU A 152 12.10 0.52 39.75
N PRO A 153 11.74 0.45 41.05
CA PRO A 153 12.59 1.01 42.09
C PRO A 153 13.96 0.32 42.05
N PRO A 154 15.07 1.05 42.35
CA PRO A 154 16.39 0.44 42.40
C PRO A 154 16.35 -0.72 43.38
N THR A 155 16.58 -1.94 42.90
CA THR A 155 16.73 -3.10 43.77
C THR A 155 17.94 -2.84 44.64
N VAL A 156 17.70 -2.40 45.87
CA VAL A 156 18.72 -2.29 46.91
C VAL A 156 19.22 -3.71 47.12
N PHE A 157 20.39 -4.02 46.57
CA PHE A 157 21.11 -5.23 46.92
C PHE A 157 21.38 -5.17 48.43
N SER A 158 20.48 -5.78 49.21
CA SER A 158 20.67 -6.00 50.63
C SER A 158 21.78 -7.03 50.77
N ARG A 159 23.04 -6.55 50.82
CA ARG A 159 24.16 -7.35 51.30
C ARG A 159 23.98 -7.52 52.80
N GLY A 160 23.27 -8.58 53.17
CA GLY A 160 23.19 -9.06 54.54
C GLY A 160 24.50 -9.74 54.91
N ASP A 161 25.45 -8.97 55.45
CA ASP A 161 26.53 -9.52 56.25
C ASP A 161 26.28 -9.17 57.72
N ARG A 162 25.65 -10.12 58.43
CA ARG A 162 25.80 -10.32 59.87
C ARG A 162 27.28 -10.51 60.17
N GLN A 163 27.85 -9.85 61.19
CA GLN A 163 28.61 -10.54 62.26
C GLN A 163 28.54 -9.77 63.59
N ASN A 164 28.13 -10.53 64.61
CA ASN A 164 28.10 -10.27 66.06
C ASN A 164 29.01 -9.17 66.61
N GLN A 165 28.42 -8.26 67.39
CA GLN A 165 29.11 -7.60 68.49
C GLN A 165 28.38 -7.92 69.81
N GLY A 166 29.14 -8.45 70.77
CA GLY A 166 28.79 -8.55 72.19
C GLY A 166 29.38 -9.81 72.84
N PRO A 167 29.73 -9.79 74.14
CA PRO A 167 29.80 -8.65 75.07
C PRO A 167 31.20 -8.04 75.21
#